data_AF-K1RJS9-F1
#
_entry.id   AF-K1RJS9-F1
#
_cell.length_a   1.000
_cell.length_b   1.000
_cell.length_c   1.000
_cell.angle_alpha   90.00
_cell.angle_beta   90.00
_cell.angle_gamma   90.00
#
_symmetry.space_group_name_H-M   'P 1'
#
loop_
_entity.id
_entity.type
_entity.pdbx_description
1 polymer ?
#
loop_
_entity_poly.entity_id
_entity_poly.type
_entity_poly.pdbx_seq_one_letter_code
_entity_poly.pdbx_strand_id
1 'polypeptide(L)'
;MFTTGDWKPYGTASGDLLVCLRKGDQPKVVRYSSTGTVLQEIQYDSCCKPLYKKPIYITENVNGDIIGAQVMESRNEAQHSVECDLCQQPVSFFCRRCGVNLCDPCVTIHLRVKSKNGHDIVDYTSKDDYDTCHCDSHPQNDCSAYCKTCDAPICILCVSIKHKSHEMSELSDKIEELLNIIAKENDRLQSSKHELERILDHTTKLLSSISSIYTLRKDEVTARGEEWIKQIEKTVKKLHQELDDMQKEHETVLQKQKKEFEEMIEKVDEMNGKTIKLQKSKNVKKMQTFVPVFQNRKNLNEVSQYSFPKLYEYKIDEYLENKLKENDLSGRRISEIPKVTSVIDTGFPADEEDDDRLFDMAVTDDNKVWMGGKSTELKLFDLQGNLHHIVSITCVGMYLCMYNKQVVYTTEKTVRMISDTDTVVTMFTTGDWEPYGVTSTASCDLLACLLKDDQSKVVRYSSTGTVLQEIQYDSQCQPLYKNATYITENVNGDIIVTDWEKNAVIVVDRLGIFRYSYSGKDGEFFACSIATDSVGHVVVTDFCGNKIHMLDKAGRFLRYIIPEGGIEYPRGVCILGHGEMMVGEVLTGIAKRIKYLEE
;
A
#
# COMPACT_ATOMS: atom_id res chain seq x y z
N MET A 1 -41.58 -35.97 -10.23
CA MET A 1 -40.72 -36.35 -11.37
C MET A 1 -41.42 -35.89 -12.64
N PHE A 2 -40.84 -34.93 -13.35
CA PHE A 2 -41.33 -34.39 -14.63
C PHE A 2 -40.22 -34.56 -15.69
N THR A 3 -40.59 -34.70 -16.96
CA THR A 3 -39.67 -34.93 -18.08
C THR A 3 -39.14 -33.61 -18.63
N THR A 4 -37.82 -33.42 -18.63
CA THR A 4 -37.16 -32.18 -19.12
C THR A 4 -36.83 -32.21 -20.62
N GLY A 5 -37.37 -33.19 -21.37
CA GLY A 5 -37.06 -33.41 -22.78
C GLY A 5 -35.55 -33.59 -23.01
N ASP A 6 -35.00 -32.91 -24.03
CA ASP A 6 -33.56 -32.94 -24.36
C ASP A 6 -32.67 -32.12 -23.40
N TRP A 7 -33.25 -31.44 -22.41
CA TRP A 7 -32.51 -30.56 -21.50
C TRP A 7 -32.08 -31.31 -20.26
N LYS A 8 -30.79 -31.23 -19.91
CA LYS A 8 -30.22 -31.94 -18.76
C LYS A 8 -30.28 -31.05 -17.51
N PRO A 9 -30.88 -31.53 -16.40
CA PRO A 9 -30.83 -30.82 -15.13
C PRO A 9 -29.42 -30.88 -14.55
N TYR A 10 -28.97 -29.77 -13.97
CA TYR A 10 -27.63 -29.66 -13.36
C TYR A 10 -27.60 -28.96 -12.00
N GLY A 11 -28.75 -28.51 -11.49
CA GLY A 11 -28.89 -27.97 -10.14
C GLY A 11 -30.33 -27.62 -9.78
N THR A 12 -30.62 -27.53 -8.48
CA THR A 12 -31.87 -27.03 -7.92
C THR A 12 -31.56 -26.03 -6.81
N ALA A 13 -32.38 -24.99 -6.66
CA ALA A 13 -32.20 -23.98 -5.62
C ALA A 13 -33.53 -23.74 -4.90
N SER A 14 -33.52 -23.88 -3.56
CA SER A 14 -34.60 -23.56 -2.63
C SER A 14 -35.97 -24.19 -2.93
N GLY A 15 -36.27 -25.34 -2.31
CA GLY A 15 -37.61 -25.91 -2.22
C GLY A 15 -38.19 -26.40 -3.56
N ASP A 16 -37.76 -27.58 -4.01
CA ASP A 16 -38.36 -28.54 -4.96
C ASP A 16 -38.97 -28.08 -6.31
N LEU A 17 -39.00 -26.79 -6.65
CA LEU A 17 -39.75 -26.27 -7.82
C LEU A 17 -38.97 -25.34 -8.76
N LEU A 18 -37.68 -25.09 -8.49
CA LEU A 18 -36.76 -24.37 -9.39
C LEU A 18 -35.67 -25.31 -9.90
N VAL A 19 -35.60 -25.49 -11.22
CA VAL A 19 -34.67 -26.43 -11.86
C VAL A 19 -33.81 -25.70 -12.88
N CYS A 20 -32.48 -25.82 -12.71
CA CYS A 20 -31.50 -25.34 -13.66
C CYS A 20 -31.29 -26.41 -14.74
N LEU A 21 -31.50 -26.02 -16.00
CA LEU A 21 -31.45 -26.90 -17.18
C LEU A 21 -30.39 -26.40 -18.17
N ARG A 22 -29.67 -27.32 -18.83
CA ARG A 22 -28.75 -26.99 -19.93
C ARG A 22 -28.95 -27.86 -21.16
N LYS A 23 -28.72 -27.30 -22.34
CA LYS A 23 -28.59 -28.01 -23.62
C LYS A 23 -27.41 -27.39 -24.38
N GLY A 24 -26.26 -28.07 -24.37
CA GLY A 24 -24.98 -27.47 -24.80
C GLY A 24 -24.53 -26.37 -23.83
N ASP A 25 -24.06 -25.24 -24.37
CA ASP A 25 -23.59 -24.04 -23.63
C ASP A 25 -24.71 -23.02 -23.34
N GLN A 26 -25.98 -23.41 -23.48
CA GLN A 26 -27.12 -22.56 -23.16
C GLN A 26 -27.73 -22.94 -21.80
N PRO A 27 -27.54 -22.10 -20.76
CA PRO A 27 -28.19 -22.30 -19.47
C PRO A 27 -29.58 -21.65 -19.44
N LYS A 28 -30.53 -22.34 -18.80
CA LYS A 28 -31.84 -21.78 -18.47
C LYS A 28 -32.32 -22.23 -17.10
N VAL A 29 -33.11 -21.39 -16.45
CA VAL A 29 -33.75 -21.72 -15.17
C VAL A 29 -35.25 -21.76 -15.39
N VAL A 30 -35.87 -22.85 -14.97
CA VAL A 30 -37.30 -23.09 -15.15
C VAL A 30 -37.95 -23.32 -13.79
N ARG A 31 -38.99 -22.55 -13.50
CA ARG A 31 -39.85 -22.76 -12.33
C ARG A 31 -41.03 -23.63 -12.74
N TYR A 32 -41.24 -24.71 -12.00
CA TYR A 32 -42.36 -25.63 -12.19
C TYR A 32 -43.42 -25.40 -11.10
N SER A 33 -44.67 -25.70 -11.42
CA SER A 33 -45.75 -25.85 -10.44
C SER A 33 -45.64 -27.21 -9.75
N SER A 34 -46.35 -27.38 -8.63
CA SER A 34 -46.44 -28.67 -7.90
C SER A 34 -47.00 -29.82 -8.75
N THR A 35 -47.70 -29.53 -9.86
CA THR A 35 -48.23 -30.50 -10.82
C THR A 35 -47.31 -30.72 -12.03
N GLY A 36 -46.19 -30.00 -12.14
CA GLY A 36 -45.17 -30.19 -13.20
C GLY A 36 -45.33 -29.28 -14.42
N THR A 37 -46.26 -28.33 -14.41
CA THR A 37 -46.42 -27.32 -15.48
C THR A 37 -45.39 -26.21 -15.34
N VAL A 38 -44.84 -25.69 -16.44
CA VAL A 38 -43.87 -24.58 -16.43
C VAL A 38 -44.56 -23.27 -16.10
N LEU A 39 -44.15 -22.62 -15.01
CA LEU A 39 -44.68 -21.33 -14.55
C LEU A 39 -43.82 -20.15 -15.00
N GLN A 40 -42.50 -20.35 -15.10
CA GLN A 40 -41.56 -19.29 -15.48
C GLN A 40 -40.33 -19.88 -16.16
N GLU A 41 -39.88 -19.29 -17.27
CA GLU A 41 -38.63 -19.65 -17.95
C GLU A 41 -37.75 -18.40 -18.09
N ILE A 42 -36.52 -18.48 -17.58
CA ILE A 42 -35.51 -17.43 -17.71
C ILE A 42 -34.33 -17.99 -18.49
N GLN A 43 -34.05 -17.39 -19.65
CA GLN A 43 -32.91 -17.74 -20.49
C GLN A 43 -31.73 -16.80 -20.22
N TYR A 44 -30.55 -17.40 -20.15
CA TYR A 44 -29.29 -16.71 -19.94
C TYR A 44 -28.41 -16.86 -21.17
N ASP A 45 -27.54 -15.88 -21.44
CA ASP A 45 -26.51 -16.01 -22.47
C ASP A 45 -25.37 -16.96 -22.02
N SER A 46 -24.42 -17.22 -22.91
CA SER A 46 -23.25 -18.09 -22.67
C SER A 46 -22.31 -17.61 -21.54
N CYS A 47 -22.55 -16.42 -20.99
CA CYS A 47 -21.82 -15.84 -19.86
C CYS A 47 -22.69 -15.74 -18.59
N CYS A 48 -23.80 -16.48 -18.54
CA CYS A 48 -24.74 -16.51 -17.41
C CYS A 48 -25.39 -15.14 -17.09
N LYS A 49 -25.55 -14.25 -18.08
CA LYS A 49 -26.33 -13.01 -17.91
C LYS A 49 -27.76 -13.21 -18.44
N PRO A 50 -28.79 -12.76 -17.69
CA PRO A 50 -30.17 -12.94 -18.14
C PRO A 50 -30.42 -12.14 -19.41
N LEU A 51 -30.96 -12.78 -20.45
CA LEU A 51 -31.24 -12.15 -21.75
C LEU A 51 -32.31 -11.04 -21.65
N TYR A 52 -33.11 -11.05 -20.58
CA TYR A 52 -34.02 -9.97 -20.23
C TYR A 52 -33.43 -9.16 -19.06
N LYS A 53 -33.15 -7.87 -19.29
CA LYS A 53 -32.52 -6.97 -18.31
C LYS A 53 -33.42 -6.62 -17.10
N LYS A 54 -34.67 -7.07 -17.05
CA LYS A 54 -35.63 -6.78 -15.96
C LYS A 54 -36.57 -7.97 -15.71
N PRO A 55 -36.92 -8.29 -14.45
CA PRO A 55 -37.88 -9.35 -14.15
C PRO A 55 -39.27 -8.98 -14.67
N ILE A 56 -39.94 -9.93 -15.31
CA ILE A 56 -41.32 -9.82 -15.79
C ILE A 56 -42.20 -10.53 -14.76
N TYR A 57 -43.20 -9.83 -14.21
CA TYR A 57 -44.22 -10.47 -13.37
C TYR A 57 -45.39 -10.90 -14.23
N ILE A 58 -45.84 -12.14 -14.00
CA ILE A 58 -47.04 -12.73 -14.60
C ILE A 58 -48.08 -12.87 -13.47
N THR A 59 -49.26 -12.30 -13.66
CA THR A 59 -50.39 -12.46 -12.74
C THR A 59 -51.29 -13.59 -13.22
N GLU A 60 -51.54 -14.57 -12.35
CA GLU A 60 -52.43 -15.71 -12.60
C GLU A 60 -53.71 -15.57 -11.77
N ASN A 61 -54.83 -16.08 -12.28
CA ASN A 61 -56.06 -16.20 -11.50
C ASN A 61 -55.98 -17.43 -10.57
N VAL A 62 -56.98 -17.60 -9.68
CA VAL A 62 -57.11 -18.75 -8.77
C VAL A 62 -57.17 -20.13 -9.44
N ASN A 63 -57.34 -20.18 -10.77
CA ASN A 63 -57.36 -21.41 -11.56
C ASN A 63 -56.04 -21.65 -12.33
N GLY A 64 -55.05 -20.76 -12.20
CA GLY A 64 -53.74 -20.88 -12.86
C GLY A 64 -53.68 -20.34 -14.29
N ASP A 65 -54.71 -19.60 -14.77
CA ASP A 65 -54.65 -18.95 -16.07
C ASP A 65 -53.92 -17.61 -15.98
N ILE A 66 -53.00 -17.36 -16.92
CA ILE A 66 -52.25 -16.10 -17.02
C ILE A 66 -53.20 -14.98 -17.50
N ILE A 67 -53.41 -13.98 -16.65
CA ILE A 67 -54.31 -12.84 -16.91
C ILE A 67 -53.57 -11.51 -17.11
N GLY A 68 -52.24 -11.47 -16.97
CA GLY A 68 -51.46 -10.27 -17.30
C GLY A 68 -49.95 -10.42 -17.11
N ALA A 69 -49.16 -9.61 -17.83
CA ALA A 69 -47.71 -9.51 -17.65
C ALA A 69 -47.22 -8.06 -17.81
N GLN A 70 -46.38 -7.57 -16.89
CA GLN A 70 -45.82 -6.20 -16.92
C GLN A 70 -44.33 -6.13 -16.55
N VAL A 71 -43.66 -5.10 -17.08
CA VAL A 71 -42.23 -4.77 -16.86
C VAL A 71 -42.13 -3.47 -16.05
N MET A 72 -41.34 -3.45 -14.96
CA MET A 72 -41.16 -2.24 -14.15
C MET A 72 -40.29 -1.17 -14.85
N GLU A 73 -40.82 0.06 -14.93
CA GLU A 73 -40.03 1.27 -15.07
C GLU A 73 -39.84 1.94 -13.70
N SER A 74 -38.63 2.46 -13.48
CA SER A 74 -38.21 3.11 -12.24
C SER A 74 -39.10 4.32 -11.92
N ARG A 75 -39.67 4.35 -10.71
CA ARG A 75 -40.22 5.57 -10.12
C ARG A 75 -39.31 6.05 -8.99
N ASN A 76 -38.95 7.33 -9.10
CA ASN A 76 -38.36 8.15 -8.04
C ASN A 76 -39.25 8.16 -6.80
N GLU A 77 -38.59 8.33 -5.65
CA GLU A 77 -39.09 8.73 -4.32
C GLU A 77 -40.61 9.02 -4.22
N ALA A 78 -41.37 8.02 -3.75
CA ALA A 78 -42.62 8.21 -3.01
C ALA A 78 -42.98 6.90 -2.28
N GLN A 79 -42.88 6.92 -0.94
CA GLN A 79 -43.38 5.94 0.04
C GLN A 79 -43.06 4.46 -0.24
N HIS A 80 -42.05 3.90 0.46
CA HIS A 80 -41.96 2.46 0.65
C HIS A 80 -43.31 1.96 1.22
N SER A 81 -43.97 1.04 0.52
CA SER A 81 -45.17 0.39 1.05
C SER A 81 -44.76 -0.39 2.30
N VAL A 82 -45.36 -0.08 3.44
CA VAL A 82 -45.07 -0.79 4.69
C VAL A 82 -45.48 -2.25 4.53
N GLU A 83 -44.58 -3.16 4.86
CA GLU A 83 -44.73 -4.59 4.64
C GLU A 83 -45.21 -5.31 5.92
N CYS A 84 -45.83 -6.47 5.72
CA CYS A 84 -46.22 -7.40 6.76
C CYS A 84 -44.97 -8.08 7.34
N ASP A 85 -44.80 -8.02 8.66
CA ASP A 85 -43.60 -8.52 9.34
C ASP A 85 -43.44 -10.05 9.24
N LEU A 86 -44.51 -10.76 8.86
CA LEU A 86 -44.53 -12.22 8.76
C LEU A 86 -44.27 -12.75 7.35
N CYS A 87 -44.53 -11.97 6.31
CA CYS A 87 -44.47 -12.48 4.93
C CYS A 87 -44.10 -11.45 3.85
N GLN A 88 -43.75 -10.21 4.24
CA GLN A 88 -43.30 -9.14 3.36
C GLN A 88 -44.32 -8.72 2.27
N GLN A 89 -45.60 -9.05 2.45
CA GLN A 89 -46.71 -8.54 1.63
C GLN A 89 -47.17 -7.16 2.12
N PRO A 90 -47.84 -6.34 1.30
CA PRO A 90 -48.36 -5.03 1.75
C PRO A 90 -49.22 -5.15 3.02
N VAL A 91 -49.01 -4.23 3.98
CA VAL A 91 -49.72 -4.21 5.26
C VAL A 91 -51.18 -3.76 5.09
N SER A 92 -52.09 -4.42 5.81
CA SER A 92 -53.50 -4.01 5.92
C SER A 92 -53.87 -3.65 7.37
N PHE A 93 -53.25 -4.31 8.35
CA PHE A 93 -53.60 -4.22 9.77
C PHE A 93 -52.38 -4.09 10.67
N PHE A 94 -52.60 -3.62 11.89
CA PHE A 94 -51.60 -3.51 12.93
C PHE A 94 -52.15 -4.11 14.24
N CYS A 95 -51.37 -4.96 14.90
CA CYS A 95 -51.71 -5.45 16.23
C CYS A 95 -51.06 -4.56 17.30
N ARG A 96 -51.85 -3.72 17.98
CA ARG A 96 -51.36 -2.75 18.98
C ARG A 96 -50.59 -3.39 20.12
N ARG A 97 -51.02 -4.59 20.54
CA ARG A 97 -50.43 -5.32 21.67
C ARG A 97 -49.14 -6.07 21.34
N CYS A 98 -48.95 -6.41 20.07
CA CYS A 98 -47.78 -7.15 19.62
C CYS A 98 -46.79 -6.26 18.85
N GLY A 99 -47.19 -5.05 18.46
CA GLY A 99 -46.35 -4.12 17.71
C GLY A 99 -46.05 -4.57 16.28
N VAL A 100 -46.86 -5.47 15.71
CA VAL A 100 -46.60 -6.09 14.40
C VAL A 100 -47.57 -5.64 13.32
N ASN A 101 -47.03 -5.43 12.12
CA ASN A 101 -47.72 -5.14 10.87
C ASN A 101 -48.16 -6.45 10.21
N LEU A 102 -49.44 -6.55 9.83
CA LEU A 102 -50.05 -7.78 9.32
C LEU A 102 -50.81 -7.50 8.02
N CYS A 103 -50.70 -8.40 7.04
CA CYS A 103 -51.61 -8.47 5.90
C CYS A 103 -52.82 -9.37 6.23
N ASP A 104 -53.89 -9.27 5.43
CA ASP A 104 -55.14 -10.04 5.63
C ASP A 104 -54.94 -11.54 5.95
N PRO A 105 -54.12 -12.30 5.19
CA PRO A 105 -53.89 -13.72 5.50
C PRO A 105 -53.18 -13.94 6.84
N CYS A 106 -52.27 -13.04 7.20
CA CYS A 106 -51.44 -13.15 8.38
C CYS A 106 -52.19 -12.79 9.67
N VAL A 107 -53.23 -11.95 9.60
CA VAL A 107 -54.12 -11.66 10.73
C VAL A 107 -54.73 -12.95 11.29
N THR A 108 -55.24 -13.81 10.42
CA THR A 108 -55.90 -15.06 10.83
C THR A 108 -54.92 -16.03 11.49
N ILE A 109 -53.65 -16.01 11.07
CA ILE A 109 -52.59 -16.82 11.66
C ILE A 109 -52.17 -16.22 13.01
N HIS A 110 -51.98 -14.90 13.06
CA HIS A 110 -51.58 -14.16 14.25
C HIS A 110 -52.59 -14.34 15.40
N LEU A 111 -53.90 -14.26 15.10
CA LEU A 111 -54.97 -14.46 16.09
C LEU A 111 -54.99 -15.87 16.70
N ARG A 112 -54.43 -16.88 16.02
CA ARG A 112 -54.34 -18.26 16.55
C ARG A 112 -53.20 -18.44 17.55
N VAL A 113 -52.23 -17.51 17.57
CA VAL A 113 -51.14 -17.53 18.55
C VAL A 113 -51.71 -17.20 19.92
N LYS A 114 -51.52 -18.08 20.91
CA LYS A 114 -52.00 -17.84 22.28
C LYS A 114 -51.27 -16.63 22.88
N SER A 115 -52.02 -15.57 23.15
CA SER A 115 -51.56 -14.38 23.88
C SER A 115 -52.16 -14.34 25.28
N LYS A 116 -51.37 -13.99 26.30
CA LYS A 116 -51.86 -13.82 27.68
C LYS A 116 -52.88 -12.70 27.83
N ASN A 117 -52.75 -11.65 27.01
CA ASN A 117 -53.58 -10.45 27.09
C ASN A 117 -54.58 -10.36 25.93
N GLY A 118 -54.56 -11.30 24.98
CA GLY A 118 -55.34 -11.24 23.74
C GLY A 118 -54.68 -10.33 22.68
N HIS A 119 -55.23 -10.33 21.46
CA HIS A 119 -54.75 -9.51 20.34
C HIS A 119 -55.72 -8.35 20.09
N ASP A 120 -55.19 -7.18 19.74
CA ASP A 120 -55.97 -5.98 19.43
C ASP A 120 -55.56 -5.48 18.05
N ILE A 121 -56.38 -5.78 17.05
CA ILE A 121 -56.07 -5.58 15.63
C ILE A 121 -56.90 -4.41 15.12
N VAL A 122 -56.20 -3.42 14.55
CA VAL A 122 -56.81 -2.26 13.93
C VAL A 122 -56.36 -2.14 12.48
N ASP A 123 -57.13 -1.42 11.67
CA ASP A 123 -56.70 -1.04 10.33
C ASP A 123 -55.40 -0.24 10.42
N TYR A 124 -54.46 -0.55 9.54
CA TYR A 124 -53.14 0.11 9.55
C TYR A 124 -53.25 1.63 9.41
N THR A 125 -54.26 2.12 8.67
CA THR A 125 -54.57 3.54 8.49
C THR A 125 -55.15 4.23 9.72
N SER A 126 -55.64 3.45 10.69
CA SER A 126 -56.20 3.90 11.97
C SER A 126 -55.22 3.68 13.13
N LYS A 127 -53.93 3.53 12.82
CA LYS A 127 -52.85 3.48 13.80
C LYS A 127 -52.70 4.87 14.44
N ASP A 128 -53.11 4.98 15.69
CA ASP A 128 -52.78 6.14 16.51
C ASP A 128 -51.27 6.07 16.82
N ASP A 129 -50.51 7.12 16.54
CA ASP A 129 -49.05 7.17 16.80
C ASP A 129 -48.69 7.26 18.30
N TYR A 130 -49.68 7.27 19.19
CA TYR A 130 -49.47 7.26 20.63
C TYR A 130 -49.29 5.82 21.13
N ASP A 131 -48.04 5.38 21.20
CA ASP A 131 -47.66 4.13 21.85
C ASP A 131 -47.72 4.30 23.38
N THR A 132 -48.92 4.15 23.94
CA THR A 132 -49.14 4.32 25.38
C THR A 132 -48.60 3.10 26.15
N CYS A 133 -47.66 3.33 27.07
CA CYS A 133 -47.09 2.27 27.91
C CYS A 133 -48.13 1.77 28.93
N HIS A 134 -48.69 0.58 28.70
CA HIS A 134 -49.65 -0.05 29.62
C HIS A 134 -48.93 -0.98 30.62
N CYS A 135 -49.49 -1.12 31.82
CA CYS A 135 -48.88 -1.96 32.85
C CYS A 135 -49.17 -3.46 32.65
N ASP A 136 -48.13 -4.28 32.62
CA ASP A 136 -48.24 -5.74 32.43
C ASP A 136 -49.13 -6.45 33.47
N SER A 137 -49.09 -6.01 34.73
CA SER A 137 -49.92 -6.58 35.80
C SER A 137 -51.35 -6.03 35.79
N HIS A 138 -51.56 -4.86 35.20
CA HIS A 138 -52.86 -4.19 35.14
C HIS A 138 -53.07 -3.58 33.74
N PRO A 139 -53.39 -4.41 32.72
CA PRO A 139 -53.38 -3.98 31.32
C PRO A 139 -54.36 -2.86 30.94
N GLN A 140 -55.30 -2.53 31.84
CA GLN A 140 -56.26 -1.43 31.69
C GLN A 140 -55.77 -0.11 32.29
N ASN A 141 -54.55 -0.06 32.83
CA ASN A 141 -53.97 1.14 33.44
C ASN A 141 -52.64 1.48 32.80
N ASP A 142 -52.46 2.76 32.53
CA ASP A 142 -51.22 3.31 31.98
C ASP A 142 -50.12 3.36 33.04
N CYS A 143 -48.90 3.11 32.58
CA CYS A 143 -47.71 3.29 33.38
C CYS A 143 -47.50 4.77 33.66
N SER A 144 -47.26 5.10 34.93
CA SER A 144 -47.11 6.49 35.42
C SER A 144 -45.84 6.68 36.22
N ALA A 145 -45.18 5.60 36.64
CA ALA A 145 -43.93 5.63 37.40
C ALA A 145 -42.96 4.56 36.89
N TYR A 146 -41.68 4.74 37.21
CA TYR A 146 -40.64 3.75 36.92
C TYR A 146 -40.06 3.19 38.21
N CYS A 147 -40.08 1.86 38.35
CA CYS A 147 -39.54 1.18 39.53
C CYS A 147 -38.07 0.81 39.29
N LYS A 148 -37.13 1.56 39.87
CA LYS A 148 -35.69 1.32 39.70
C LYS A 148 -35.25 -0.04 40.22
N THR A 149 -35.86 -0.53 41.31
CA THR A 149 -35.52 -1.84 41.89
C THR A 149 -35.89 -3.02 40.98
N CYS A 150 -36.91 -2.86 40.13
CA CYS A 150 -37.39 -3.91 39.23
C CYS A 150 -37.10 -3.62 37.77
N ASP A 151 -36.47 -2.48 37.47
CA ASP A 151 -36.14 -2.00 36.13
C ASP A 151 -37.36 -1.99 35.18
N ALA A 152 -38.53 -1.58 35.68
CA ALA A 152 -39.80 -1.72 34.95
C ALA A 152 -40.73 -0.50 35.10
N PRO A 153 -41.43 -0.09 34.02
CA PRO A 153 -42.52 0.88 34.10
C PRO A 153 -43.74 0.26 34.77
N ILE A 154 -44.38 1.00 35.67
CA ILE A 154 -45.51 0.52 36.48
C ILE A 154 -46.64 1.55 36.55
N CYS A 155 -47.88 1.07 36.71
CA CYS A 155 -49.04 1.91 36.99
C CYS A 155 -49.21 2.20 38.49
N ILE A 156 -50.08 3.15 38.82
CA ILE A 156 -50.39 3.56 40.21
C ILE A 156 -50.88 2.43 41.11
N LEU A 157 -51.54 1.40 40.55
CA LEU A 157 -51.98 0.22 41.30
C LEU A 157 -50.78 -0.65 41.71
N CYS A 158 -49.80 -0.82 40.83
CA CYS A 158 -48.57 -1.57 41.14
C CYS A 158 -47.75 -0.90 42.24
N VAL A 159 -47.68 0.44 42.23
CA VAL A 159 -47.04 1.24 43.29
C VAL A 159 -47.65 0.91 44.65
N SER A 160 -48.98 0.80 44.72
CA SER A 160 -49.71 0.60 45.97
C SER A 160 -49.69 -0.84 46.49
N ILE A 161 -49.61 -1.83 45.59
CA ILE A 161 -49.79 -3.25 45.93
C ILE A 161 -48.46 -4.00 46.04
N LYS A 162 -47.62 -3.92 45.00
CA LYS A 162 -46.43 -4.78 44.86
C LYS A 162 -45.10 -4.04 45.07
N HIS A 163 -45.04 -2.75 44.73
CA HIS A 163 -43.79 -1.98 44.69
C HIS A 163 -43.70 -0.92 45.80
N LYS A 164 -44.49 -1.06 46.87
CA LYS A 164 -44.64 -0.05 47.94
C LYS A 164 -43.33 0.31 48.67
N SER A 165 -42.39 -0.63 48.73
CA SER A 165 -41.08 -0.46 49.37
C SER A 165 -39.92 -0.37 48.38
N HIS A 166 -40.19 -0.31 47.08
CA HIS A 166 -39.15 -0.23 46.06
C HIS A 166 -38.82 1.23 45.74
N GLU A 167 -37.59 1.47 45.28
CA GLU A 167 -37.18 2.79 44.84
C GLU A 167 -37.84 3.11 43.49
N MET A 168 -38.41 4.31 43.37
CA MET A 168 -39.16 4.75 42.21
C MET A 168 -38.64 6.11 41.73
N SER A 169 -38.79 6.37 40.44
CA SER A 169 -38.65 7.69 39.83
C SER A 169 -39.88 8.01 39.00
N GLU A 170 -40.01 9.28 38.59
CA GLU A 170 -41.00 9.63 37.59
C GLU A 170 -40.69 8.92 36.28
N LEU A 171 -41.75 8.54 35.54
CA LEU A 171 -41.57 7.89 34.25
C LEU A 171 -40.93 8.86 33.22
N SER A 172 -41.25 10.15 33.32
CA SER A 172 -40.63 11.25 32.56
C SER A 172 -39.11 11.26 32.68
N ASP A 173 -38.57 11.16 33.90
CA ASP A 173 -37.12 11.16 34.14
C ASP A 173 -36.42 10.00 33.40
N LYS A 174 -37.02 8.81 33.45
CA LYS A 174 -36.46 7.63 32.75
C LYS A 174 -36.59 7.77 31.23
N ILE A 175 -37.67 8.37 30.75
CA ILE A 175 -37.85 8.68 29.33
C ILE A 175 -36.76 9.64 28.87
N GLU A 176 -36.49 10.73 29.59
CA GLU A 176 -35.43 11.69 29.25
C GLU A 176 -34.04 11.04 29.25
N GLU A 177 -33.74 10.20 30.24
CA GLU A 177 -32.49 9.43 30.30
C GLU A 177 -32.33 8.54 29.04
N LEU A 178 -33.36 7.76 28.70
CA LEU A 178 -33.34 6.88 27.54
C LEU A 178 -33.26 7.67 26.23
N LEU A 179 -33.98 8.79 26.10
CA LEU A 179 -33.90 9.66 24.93
C LEU A 179 -32.49 10.23 24.73
N ASN A 180 -31.81 10.62 25.81
CA ASN A 180 -30.42 11.09 25.72
C ASN A 180 -29.46 9.98 25.28
N ILE A 181 -29.64 8.76 25.77
CA ILE A 181 -28.86 7.59 25.32
C ILE A 181 -29.12 7.32 23.83
N ILE A 182 -30.39 7.30 23.41
CA ILE A 182 -30.79 7.08 22.01
C ILE A 182 -30.22 8.17 21.11
N ALA A 183 -30.28 9.44 21.52
CA ALA A 183 -29.73 10.56 20.76
C ALA A 183 -28.22 10.40 20.55
N LYS A 184 -27.48 10.10 21.63
CA LYS A 184 -26.02 9.87 21.56
C LYS A 184 -25.65 8.68 20.67
N GLU A 185 -26.38 7.57 20.77
CA GLU A 185 -26.14 6.41 19.91
C GLU A 185 -26.52 6.70 18.45
N ASN A 186 -27.59 7.47 18.21
CA ASN A 186 -27.95 7.90 16.87
C ASN A 186 -26.87 8.81 16.26
N ASP A 187 -26.31 9.75 17.01
CA ASP A 187 -25.20 10.60 16.55
C ASP A 187 -23.96 9.76 16.21
N ARG A 188 -23.67 8.73 17.01
CA ARG A 188 -22.60 7.76 16.73
C ARG A 188 -22.88 6.99 15.43
N LEU A 189 -24.10 6.51 15.24
CA LEU A 189 -24.53 5.81 14.02
C LEU A 189 -24.49 6.71 12.79
N GLN A 190 -24.88 7.98 12.90
CA GLN A 190 -24.77 8.96 11.81
C GLN A 190 -23.31 9.22 11.45
N SER A 191 -22.43 9.32 12.44
CA SER A 191 -20.99 9.47 12.20
C SER A 191 -20.41 8.26 11.48
N SER A 192 -20.75 7.04 11.90
CA SER A 192 -20.37 5.80 11.21
C SER A 192 -20.96 5.70 9.80
N LYS A 193 -22.20 6.16 9.59
CA LYS A 193 -22.83 6.21 8.27
C LYS A 193 -22.02 7.10 7.32
N HIS A 194 -21.66 8.31 7.75
CA HIS A 194 -20.86 9.24 6.93
C HIS A 194 -19.49 8.64 6.57
N GLU A 195 -18.88 7.89 7.49
CA GLU A 195 -17.63 7.15 7.24
C GLU A 195 -17.79 6.09 6.15
N LEU A 196 -18.87 5.29 6.24
CA LEU A 196 -19.21 4.29 5.22
C LEU A 196 -19.52 4.92 3.86
N GLU A 197 -20.22 6.06 3.82
CA GLU A 197 -20.50 6.79 2.58
C GLU A 197 -19.21 7.27 1.89
N ARG A 198 -18.23 7.74 2.66
CA ARG A 198 -16.90 8.09 2.13
C ARG A 198 -16.16 6.88 1.54
N ILE A 199 -16.17 5.74 2.25
CA ILE A 199 -15.56 4.50 1.76
C ILE A 199 -16.25 4.03 0.48
N LEU A 200 -17.58 4.12 0.42
CA LEU A 200 -18.38 3.76 -0.76
C LEU A 200 -18.05 4.64 -1.98
N ASP A 201 -17.96 5.96 -1.80
CA ASP A 201 -17.57 6.89 -2.87
C ASP A 201 -16.15 6.59 -3.38
N HIS A 202 -15.20 6.39 -2.47
CA HIS A 202 -13.83 6.01 -2.81
C HIS A 202 -13.77 4.69 -3.59
N THR A 203 -14.48 3.67 -3.13
CA THR A 203 -14.58 2.35 -3.77
C THR A 203 -15.25 2.42 -5.15
N THR A 204 -16.26 3.27 -5.30
CA THR A 204 -16.96 3.46 -6.58
C THR A 204 -16.05 4.14 -7.60
N LYS A 205 -15.26 5.14 -7.18
CA LYS A 205 -14.25 5.80 -8.02
C LYS A 205 -13.15 4.81 -8.45
N LEU A 206 -12.64 4.01 -7.51
CA LEU A 206 -11.69 2.92 -7.77
C LEU A 206 -12.23 1.99 -8.87
N LEU A 207 -13.45 1.46 -8.66
CA LEU A 207 -14.07 0.52 -9.58
C LEU A 207 -14.30 1.11 -10.98
N SER A 208 -14.63 2.40 -11.07
CA SER A 208 -14.82 3.07 -12.36
C SER A 208 -13.51 3.26 -13.13
N SER A 209 -12.41 3.52 -12.42
CA SER A 209 -11.13 3.89 -13.02
C SER A 209 -10.25 2.68 -13.31
N ILE A 210 -10.39 1.58 -12.56
CA ILE A 210 -9.54 0.39 -12.64
C ILE A 210 -9.30 -0.08 -14.08
N SER A 211 -10.36 -0.22 -14.89
CA SER A 211 -10.24 -0.71 -16.27
C SER A 211 -9.42 0.23 -17.15
N SER A 212 -9.55 1.55 -16.97
CA SER A 212 -8.80 2.53 -17.78
C SER A 212 -7.31 2.53 -17.43
N ILE A 213 -6.97 2.25 -16.17
CA ILE A 213 -5.60 2.25 -15.66
C ILE A 213 -4.85 1.02 -16.09
N TYR A 214 -5.49 -0.15 -16.04
CA TYR A 214 -4.88 -1.36 -16.58
C TYR A 214 -4.60 -1.23 -18.08
N THR A 215 -5.40 -0.45 -18.82
CA THR A 215 -5.10 -0.10 -20.21
C THR A 215 -3.92 0.87 -20.30
N LEU A 216 -3.94 1.98 -19.55
CA LEU A 216 -2.85 2.96 -19.53
C LEU A 216 -1.49 2.33 -19.16
N ARG A 217 -1.45 1.47 -18.14
CA ARG A 217 -0.23 0.78 -17.71
C ARG A 217 0.29 -0.20 -18.77
N LYS A 218 -0.60 -0.88 -19.50
CA LYS A 218 -0.19 -1.71 -20.65
C LYS A 218 0.44 -0.86 -21.76
N ASP A 219 -0.12 0.31 -22.02
CA ASP A 219 0.39 1.25 -23.01
C ASP A 219 1.75 1.83 -22.58
N GLU A 220 1.91 2.22 -21.32
CA GLU A 220 3.21 2.68 -20.75
C GLU A 220 4.29 1.60 -20.83
N VAL A 221 3.96 0.34 -20.50
CA VAL A 221 4.90 -0.78 -20.61
C VAL A 221 5.34 -0.96 -22.07
N THR A 222 4.41 -0.82 -23.01
CA THR A 222 4.71 -0.92 -24.44
C THR A 222 5.59 0.25 -24.90
N ALA A 223 5.24 1.48 -24.55
CA ALA A 223 6.00 2.68 -24.90
C ALA A 223 7.43 2.67 -24.31
N ARG A 224 7.59 2.23 -23.07
CA ARG A 224 8.90 2.10 -22.42
C ARG A 224 9.73 0.99 -23.09
N GLY A 225 9.10 -0.11 -23.46
CA GLY A 225 9.73 -1.17 -24.25
C GLY A 225 10.26 -0.64 -25.60
N GLU A 226 9.46 0.14 -26.32
CA GLU A 226 9.87 0.77 -27.59
C GLU A 226 11.03 1.76 -27.42
N GLU A 227 11.03 2.57 -26.35
CA GLU A 227 12.11 3.51 -26.05
C GLU A 227 13.42 2.79 -25.71
N TRP A 228 13.36 1.74 -24.89
CA TRP A 228 14.55 0.92 -24.61
C TRP A 228 15.10 0.26 -25.87
N ILE A 229 14.24 -0.26 -26.74
CA ILE A 229 14.66 -0.79 -28.05
C ILE A 229 15.40 0.29 -28.84
N LYS A 230 14.86 1.52 -28.93
CA LYS A 230 15.54 2.63 -29.63
C LYS A 230 16.90 2.98 -29.02
N GLN A 231 17.01 3.03 -27.69
CA GLN A 231 18.27 3.34 -27.01
C GLN A 231 19.31 2.23 -27.20
N ILE A 232 18.88 0.96 -27.15
CA ILE A 232 19.72 -0.19 -27.44
C ILE A 232 20.19 -0.11 -28.90
N GLU A 233 19.29 0.11 -29.85
CA GLU A 233 19.65 0.24 -31.27
C GLU A 233 20.64 1.38 -31.53
N LYS A 234 20.46 2.53 -30.86
CA LYS A 234 21.38 3.66 -30.95
C LYS A 234 22.77 3.29 -30.40
N THR A 235 22.81 2.56 -29.30
CA THR A 235 24.06 2.11 -28.67
C THR A 235 24.77 1.06 -29.54
N VAL A 236 24.03 0.09 -30.08
CA VAL A 236 24.54 -0.91 -31.03
C VAL A 236 25.13 -0.23 -32.27
N LYS A 237 24.44 0.76 -32.85
CA LYS A 237 24.97 1.53 -33.99
C LYS A 237 26.27 2.26 -33.66
N LYS A 238 26.39 2.82 -32.46
CA LYS A 238 27.61 3.49 -32.01
C LYS A 238 28.78 2.49 -31.86
N LEU A 239 28.52 1.32 -31.26
CA LEU A 239 29.53 0.26 -31.10
C LEU A 239 29.98 -0.28 -32.47
N HIS A 240 29.06 -0.49 -33.41
CA HIS A 240 29.42 -0.87 -34.78
C HIS A 240 30.32 0.17 -35.45
N GLN A 241 30.01 1.47 -35.30
CA GLN A 241 30.86 2.52 -35.86
C GLN A 241 32.27 2.52 -35.26
N GLU A 242 32.38 2.30 -33.95
CA GLU A 242 33.69 2.18 -33.27
C GLU A 242 34.48 0.97 -33.76
N LEU A 243 33.83 -0.18 -33.98
CA LEU A 243 34.47 -1.35 -34.59
C LEU A 243 34.94 -1.06 -36.02
N ASP A 244 34.11 -0.42 -36.84
CA ASP A 244 34.44 -0.09 -38.23
C ASP A 244 35.64 0.87 -38.30
N ASP A 245 35.73 1.82 -37.38
CA ASP A 245 36.83 2.80 -37.34
C ASP A 245 38.14 2.12 -36.89
N MET A 246 38.08 1.25 -35.87
CA MET A 246 39.24 0.43 -35.46
C MET A 246 39.70 -0.50 -36.59
N GLN A 247 38.77 -1.11 -37.33
CA GLN A 247 39.09 -1.95 -38.48
C GLN A 247 39.87 -1.16 -39.53
N LYS A 248 39.39 0.03 -39.92
CA LYS A 248 40.08 0.89 -40.89
C LYS A 248 41.46 1.30 -40.43
N GLU A 249 41.63 1.62 -39.16
CA GLU A 249 42.92 1.97 -38.58
C GLU A 249 43.91 0.79 -38.70
N HIS A 250 43.48 -0.41 -38.27
CA HIS A 250 44.29 -1.63 -38.38
C HIS A 250 44.63 -1.97 -39.84
N GLU A 251 43.66 -1.87 -40.76
CA GLU A 251 43.89 -2.08 -42.20
C GLU A 251 44.94 -1.11 -42.76
N THR A 252 44.87 0.16 -42.36
CA THR A 252 45.82 1.19 -42.82
C THR A 252 47.25 0.90 -42.33
N VAL A 253 47.40 0.47 -41.07
CA VAL A 253 48.69 0.08 -40.50
C VAL A 253 49.25 -1.14 -41.22
N LEU A 254 48.45 -2.18 -41.41
CA LEU A 254 48.85 -3.40 -42.11
C LEU A 254 49.22 -3.12 -43.58
N GLN A 255 48.47 -2.25 -44.26
CA GLN A 255 48.75 -1.88 -45.64
C GLN A 255 50.08 -1.12 -45.76
N LYS A 256 50.40 -0.25 -44.80
CA LYS A 256 51.69 0.44 -44.74
C LYS A 256 52.83 -0.55 -44.51
N GLN A 257 52.70 -1.46 -43.54
CA GLN A 257 53.68 -2.51 -43.27
C GLN A 257 53.90 -3.41 -44.49
N LYS A 258 52.82 -3.81 -45.18
CA LYS A 258 52.89 -4.59 -46.42
C LYS A 258 53.75 -3.88 -47.48
N LYS A 259 53.51 -2.58 -47.71
CA LYS A 259 54.28 -1.81 -48.69
C LYS A 259 55.77 -1.73 -48.33
N GLU A 260 56.08 -1.54 -47.04
CA GLU A 260 57.47 -1.54 -46.55
C GLU A 260 58.16 -2.89 -46.80
N PHE A 261 57.45 -4.01 -46.61
CA PHE A 261 57.97 -5.35 -46.92
C PHE A 261 58.17 -5.55 -48.43
N GLU A 262 57.23 -5.13 -49.27
CA GLU A 262 57.35 -5.20 -50.73
C GLU A 262 58.61 -4.44 -51.21
N GLU A 263 58.84 -3.23 -50.72
CA GLU A 263 60.04 -2.43 -51.04
C GLU A 263 61.35 -3.08 -50.54
N MET A 264 61.32 -3.76 -49.39
CA MET A 264 62.46 -4.52 -48.88
C MET A 264 62.77 -5.74 -49.76
N ILE A 265 61.75 -6.49 -50.19
CA ILE A 265 61.89 -7.64 -51.08
C ILE A 265 62.53 -7.21 -52.40
N GLU A 266 62.06 -6.12 -53.02
CA GLU A 266 62.64 -5.60 -54.26
C GLU A 266 64.14 -5.27 -54.12
N LYS A 267 64.54 -4.63 -53.01
CA LYS A 267 65.94 -4.32 -52.73
C LYS A 267 66.79 -5.58 -52.56
N VAL A 268 66.24 -6.63 -51.95
CA VAL A 268 66.90 -7.93 -51.80
C VAL A 268 67.06 -8.61 -53.17
N ASP A 269 66.02 -8.60 -54.00
CA ASP A 269 66.06 -9.17 -55.35
C ASP A 269 67.06 -8.45 -56.26
N GLU A 270 67.13 -7.12 -56.21
CA GLU A 270 68.11 -6.33 -56.97
C GLU A 270 69.55 -6.70 -56.57
N MET A 271 69.81 -6.85 -55.27
CA MET A 271 71.11 -7.31 -54.75
C MET A 271 71.43 -8.74 -55.17
N ASN A 272 70.45 -9.63 -55.13
CA ASN A 272 70.64 -11.02 -55.55
C ASN A 272 70.99 -11.07 -57.04
N GLY A 273 70.31 -10.27 -57.87
CA GLY A 273 70.63 -10.10 -59.29
C GLY A 273 72.05 -9.57 -59.53
N LYS A 274 72.52 -8.58 -58.75
CA LYS A 274 73.90 -8.07 -58.80
C LYS A 274 74.91 -9.16 -58.39
N THR A 275 74.61 -9.94 -57.35
CA THR A 275 75.44 -11.06 -56.87
C THR A 275 75.58 -12.15 -57.92
N ILE A 276 74.48 -12.56 -58.57
CA ILE A 276 74.51 -13.57 -59.66
C ILE A 276 75.37 -13.08 -60.83
N LYS A 277 75.26 -11.80 -61.23
CA LYS A 277 76.09 -11.20 -62.30
C LYS A 277 77.58 -11.16 -61.91
N LEU A 278 77.88 -10.78 -60.67
CA LEU A 278 79.25 -10.79 -60.12
C LEU A 278 79.84 -12.20 -60.11
N GLN A 279 79.10 -13.20 -59.61
CA GLN A 279 79.50 -14.63 -59.60
C GLN A 279 79.84 -15.13 -61.01
N LYS A 280 78.99 -14.84 -62.00
CA LYS A 280 79.24 -15.21 -63.41
C LYS A 280 80.50 -14.55 -63.99
N SER A 281 80.82 -13.31 -63.60
CA SER A 281 81.98 -12.56 -64.11
C SER A 281 83.34 -13.05 -63.59
N LYS A 282 83.38 -13.78 -62.46
CA LYS A 282 84.60 -14.27 -61.78
C LYS A 282 85.70 -13.21 -61.55
N ASN A 283 85.35 -11.92 -61.51
CA ASN A 283 86.32 -10.83 -61.37
C ASN A 283 86.68 -10.59 -59.88
N VAL A 284 87.85 -11.09 -59.48
CA VAL A 284 88.32 -11.09 -58.07
C VAL A 284 88.43 -9.68 -57.47
N LYS A 285 88.91 -8.67 -58.21
CA LYS A 285 89.01 -7.28 -57.72
C LYS A 285 87.64 -6.68 -57.40
N LYS A 286 86.65 -6.92 -58.26
CA LYS A 286 85.26 -6.48 -58.05
C LYS A 286 84.57 -7.26 -56.93
N MET A 287 84.87 -8.55 -56.79
CA MET A 287 84.35 -9.38 -55.70
C MET A 287 84.90 -8.93 -54.34
N GLN A 288 86.20 -8.69 -54.21
CA GLN A 288 86.82 -8.23 -52.96
C GLN A 288 86.30 -6.86 -52.49
N THR A 289 85.85 -6.00 -53.40
CA THR A 289 85.21 -4.72 -53.07
C THR A 289 83.73 -4.86 -52.70
N PHE A 290 83.02 -5.86 -53.24
CA PHE A 290 81.59 -6.06 -52.99
C PHE A 290 81.29 -6.99 -51.79
N VAL A 291 82.17 -7.94 -51.50
CA VAL A 291 82.04 -8.90 -50.38
C VAL A 291 81.86 -8.20 -49.02
N PRO A 292 82.62 -7.15 -48.67
CA PRO A 292 82.41 -6.41 -47.42
C PRO A 292 81.04 -5.71 -47.36
N VAL A 293 80.52 -5.24 -48.50
CA VAL A 293 79.20 -4.59 -48.61
C VAL A 293 78.06 -5.59 -48.34
N PHE A 294 78.24 -6.84 -48.77
CA PHE A 294 77.31 -7.94 -48.51
C PHE A 294 77.39 -8.42 -47.05
N GLN A 295 78.61 -8.57 -46.51
CA GLN A 295 78.85 -9.08 -45.14
C GLN A 295 78.55 -8.05 -44.04
N ASN A 296 78.67 -6.75 -44.31
CA ASN A 296 78.37 -5.69 -43.32
C ASN A 296 76.88 -5.32 -43.21
N ARG A 297 75.99 -5.87 -44.05
CA ARG A 297 74.55 -5.68 -43.85
C ARG A 297 74.05 -6.61 -42.74
N LYS A 298 74.05 -6.11 -41.50
CA LYS A 298 73.38 -6.73 -40.34
C LYS A 298 71.83 -6.73 -40.44
N ASN A 299 71.25 -6.25 -41.55
CA ASN A 299 69.84 -5.86 -41.63
C ASN A 299 68.91 -6.89 -42.31
N LEU A 300 69.14 -8.18 -42.12
CA LEU A 300 68.09 -9.20 -42.37
C LEU A 300 67.45 -9.69 -41.07
N ASN A 301 68.05 -9.42 -39.91
CA ASN A 301 67.49 -9.76 -38.60
C ASN A 301 66.47 -8.73 -38.09
N GLU A 302 66.26 -7.59 -38.80
CA GLU A 302 65.28 -6.55 -38.44
C GLU A 302 63.82 -6.99 -38.64
N VAL A 303 63.57 -8.09 -39.37
CA VAL A 303 62.21 -8.67 -39.50
C VAL A 303 61.63 -9.08 -38.14
N SER A 304 62.48 -9.35 -37.15
CA SER A 304 62.08 -9.74 -35.79
C SER A 304 61.48 -8.62 -34.92
N GLN A 305 61.49 -7.35 -35.39
CA GLN A 305 60.96 -6.21 -34.65
C GLN A 305 59.53 -5.79 -35.03
N TYR A 306 58.91 -6.43 -36.04
CA TYR A 306 57.54 -6.11 -36.44
C TYR A 306 56.52 -6.84 -35.56
N SER A 307 55.79 -6.09 -34.73
CA SER A 307 54.65 -6.61 -33.99
C SER A 307 53.36 -6.44 -34.79
N PHE A 308 52.60 -7.53 -34.96
CA PHE A 308 51.24 -7.45 -35.51
C PHE A 308 50.30 -6.76 -34.51
N PRO A 309 49.30 -5.99 -34.98
CA PRO A 309 48.25 -5.46 -34.11
C PRO A 309 47.57 -6.60 -33.34
N LYS A 310 47.43 -6.43 -32.02
CA LYS A 310 46.65 -7.38 -31.21
C LYS A 310 45.17 -7.14 -31.48
N LEU A 311 44.48 -8.14 -32.02
CA LEU A 311 43.02 -8.13 -32.12
C LEU A 311 42.45 -8.42 -30.73
N TYR A 312 41.87 -7.42 -30.08
CA TYR A 312 41.21 -7.57 -28.79
C TYR A 312 39.80 -8.13 -28.99
N GLU A 313 39.43 -9.06 -28.12
CA GLU A 313 38.06 -9.58 -27.99
C GLU A 313 37.26 -8.55 -27.16
N TYR A 314 36.32 -7.82 -27.79
CA TYR A 314 35.56 -6.75 -27.13
C TYR A 314 34.49 -7.38 -26.22
N LYS A 315 34.65 -7.26 -24.89
CA LYS A 315 33.65 -7.72 -23.91
C LYS A 315 32.63 -6.59 -23.69
N ILE A 316 31.40 -6.81 -24.12
CA ILE A 316 30.32 -5.80 -24.24
C ILE A 316 29.63 -5.52 -22.89
N ASP A 317 29.77 -6.40 -21.90
CA ASP A 317 28.91 -6.44 -20.72
C ASP A 317 29.12 -5.26 -19.74
N GLU A 318 30.34 -4.74 -19.61
CA GLU A 318 30.72 -3.78 -18.54
C GLU A 318 30.38 -2.31 -18.86
N TYR A 319 30.06 -2.00 -20.12
CA TYR A 319 29.88 -0.60 -20.58
C TYR A 319 28.44 -0.09 -20.45
N LEU A 320 27.44 -0.98 -20.41
CA LEU A 320 26.02 -0.61 -20.41
C LEU A 320 25.50 -0.17 -19.03
N GLU A 321 26.14 -0.58 -17.94
CA GLU A 321 25.67 -0.33 -16.57
C GLU A 321 25.92 1.11 -16.08
N ASN A 322 26.95 1.78 -16.60
CA ASN A 322 27.49 3.00 -15.98
C ASN A 322 26.89 4.34 -16.45
N LYS A 323 25.91 4.34 -17.36
CA LYS A 323 25.51 5.57 -18.09
C LYS A 323 24.14 6.17 -17.75
N LEU A 324 23.45 5.66 -16.73
CA LEU A 324 22.04 5.96 -16.45
C LEU A 324 21.75 6.93 -15.28
N LYS A 325 22.74 7.57 -14.66
CA LYS A 325 22.53 8.46 -13.51
C LYS A 325 23.31 9.78 -13.67
N GLU A 326 22.61 10.93 -13.66
CA GLU A 326 23.04 12.28 -13.18
C GLU A 326 22.33 13.48 -13.90
N ASN A 327 21.60 14.33 -13.16
CA ASN A 327 21.87 15.79 -12.94
C ASN A 327 20.66 16.64 -12.44
N ASP A 328 20.99 17.61 -11.57
CA ASP A 328 20.22 18.24 -10.45
C ASP A 328 20.16 19.82 -10.53
N LEU A 329 19.52 20.48 -9.53
CA LEU A 329 19.70 21.86 -8.93
C LEU A 329 18.73 23.02 -9.32
N SER A 330 18.26 24.00 -8.49
CA SER A 330 18.57 24.51 -7.11
C SER A 330 17.57 25.59 -6.54
N GLY A 331 17.53 25.75 -5.19
CA GLY A 331 17.50 27.02 -4.37
C GLY A 331 16.15 27.70 -3.97
N ARG A 332 15.93 28.40 -2.81
CA ARG A 332 16.69 28.75 -1.56
C ARG A 332 15.86 29.71 -0.64
N ARG A 333 16.03 29.63 0.71
CA ARG A 333 16.07 30.70 1.80
C ARG A 333 15.15 30.54 3.05
N ILE A 334 15.64 31.13 4.17
CA ILE A 334 15.67 30.69 5.59
C ILE A 334 14.97 31.71 6.54
N SER A 335 14.54 31.29 7.76
CA SER A 335 14.71 32.09 9.01
C SER A 335 14.65 31.25 10.31
N GLU A 336 15.51 31.66 11.27
CA GLU A 336 15.79 31.23 12.68
C GLU A 336 16.44 29.85 12.94
N ILE A 337 17.59 29.87 13.64
CA ILE A 337 18.61 28.80 13.68
C ILE A 337 18.36 27.84 14.87
N PRO A 338 18.07 26.55 14.63
CA PRO A 338 18.05 25.51 15.65
C PRO A 338 19.39 25.34 16.37
N LYS A 339 19.36 24.96 17.64
CA LYS A 339 20.58 24.82 18.47
C LYS A 339 20.82 23.35 18.85
N VAL A 340 22.05 22.87 18.66
CA VAL A 340 22.48 21.57 19.21
C VAL A 340 22.68 21.71 20.73
N THR A 341 22.01 20.87 21.51
CA THR A 341 22.10 20.89 22.98
C THR A 341 23.02 19.78 23.52
N SER A 342 23.06 18.63 22.85
CA SER A 342 23.98 17.53 23.17
C SER A 342 24.27 16.69 21.92
N VAL A 343 25.37 15.95 21.97
CA VAL A 343 25.86 15.10 20.89
C VAL A 343 26.24 13.76 21.50
N ILE A 344 25.80 12.67 20.89
CA ILE A 344 26.06 11.29 21.32
C ILE A 344 26.81 10.60 20.20
N ASP A 345 28.00 10.10 20.49
CA ASP A 345 28.70 9.14 19.63
C ASP A 345 28.17 7.74 19.94
N THR A 346 27.56 7.11 18.95
CA THR A 346 26.92 5.80 19.12
C THR A 346 27.93 4.64 19.13
N GLY A 347 29.15 4.88 18.62
CA GLY A 347 30.19 3.87 18.48
C GLY A 347 29.77 2.68 17.61
N PHE A 348 28.86 2.86 16.65
CA PHE A 348 28.63 1.86 15.60
C PHE A 348 29.79 1.89 14.60
N PRO A 349 30.25 0.72 14.12
CA PRO A 349 31.30 0.66 13.12
C PRO A 349 30.80 1.15 11.76
N ALA A 350 31.75 1.44 10.87
CA ALA A 350 31.51 1.73 9.46
C ALA A 350 31.08 0.47 8.70
N ASP A 351 30.09 0.61 7.81
CA ASP A 351 29.86 -0.35 6.73
C ASP A 351 31.07 -0.39 5.77
N GLU A 352 31.34 -1.56 5.18
CA GLU A 352 32.45 -1.74 4.25
C GLU A 352 32.15 -1.15 2.85
N GLU A 353 30.88 -1.04 2.47
CA GLU A 353 30.44 -0.58 1.15
C GLU A 353 30.18 0.92 1.10
N ASP A 354 29.43 1.46 2.08
CA ASP A 354 28.95 2.85 2.05
C ASP A 354 29.34 3.70 3.28
N ASP A 355 30.12 3.16 4.23
CA ASP A 355 30.51 3.81 5.50
C ASP A 355 29.30 4.21 6.38
N ASP A 356 28.12 3.62 6.14
CA ASP A 356 26.94 3.84 6.96
C ASP A 356 27.15 3.26 8.38
N ARG A 357 26.71 3.99 9.41
CA ARG A 357 26.92 3.63 10.83
C ARG A 357 25.64 3.64 11.64
N LEU A 358 24.86 4.72 11.61
CA LEU A 358 23.65 4.91 12.42
C LEU A 358 22.42 4.94 11.52
N PHE A 359 21.48 4.02 11.75
CA PHE A 359 20.32 3.85 10.88
C PHE A 359 19.06 4.51 11.41
N ASP A 360 18.64 4.13 12.62
CA ASP A 360 17.34 4.53 13.14
C ASP A 360 17.30 4.59 14.67
N MET A 361 16.29 5.28 15.21
CA MET A 361 16.20 5.59 16.62
C MET A 361 14.75 5.55 17.12
N ALA A 362 14.55 5.03 18.33
CA ALA A 362 13.26 5.03 19.01
C ALA A 362 13.41 5.57 20.43
N VAL A 363 12.57 6.56 20.77
CA VAL A 363 12.54 7.19 22.09
C VAL A 363 11.61 6.44 23.03
N THR A 364 12.04 6.26 24.26
CA THR A 364 11.30 5.65 25.36
C THR A 364 10.58 6.72 26.20
N ASP A 365 9.54 6.34 26.94
CA ASP A 365 8.75 7.26 27.79
C ASP A 365 9.60 8.00 28.85
N ASP A 366 10.73 7.42 29.27
CA ASP A 366 11.66 8.00 30.24
C ASP A 366 12.83 8.75 29.58
N ASN A 367 12.66 9.18 28.33
CA ASN A 367 13.61 9.98 27.56
C ASN A 367 14.97 9.32 27.34
N LYS A 368 15.01 7.98 27.25
CA LYS A 368 16.16 7.27 26.68
C LYS A 368 15.92 6.95 25.21
N VAL A 369 16.97 6.76 24.44
CA VAL A 369 16.89 6.53 23.00
C VAL A 369 17.58 5.22 22.65
N TRP A 370 16.79 4.28 22.14
CA TRP A 370 17.31 3.10 21.46
C TRP A 370 17.84 3.51 20.09
N MET A 371 19.05 3.07 19.77
CA MET A 371 19.71 3.37 18.51
C MET A 371 20.12 2.06 17.85
N GLY A 372 19.83 1.95 16.56
CA GLY A 372 20.24 0.85 15.71
C GLY A 372 21.15 1.35 14.59
N GLY A 373 22.18 0.58 14.29
CA GLY A 373 23.23 0.96 13.35
C GLY A 373 23.84 -0.25 12.67
N LYS A 374 25.03 -0.09 12.05
CA LYS A 374 25.77 -1.18 11.40
C LYS A 374 26.37 -2.13 12.41
N SER A 375 25.52 -2.88 13.09
CA SER A 375 25.87 -3.95 14.01
C SER A 375 24.64 -4.83 14.24
N THR A 376 24.86 -5.98 14.85
CA THR A 376 23.78 -6.84 15.37
C THR A 376 23.41 -6.47 16.82
N GLU A 377 23.65 -5.22 17.22
CA GLU A 377 23.37 -4.71 18.56
C GLU A 377 22.47 -3.48 18.48
N LEU A 378 21.46 -3.43 19.33
CA LEU A 378 20.77 -2.19 19.66
C LEU A 378 21.37 -1.64 20.95
N LYS A 379 21.56 -0.32 21.00
CA LYS A 379 22.17 0.37 22.14
C LYS A 379 21.20 1.39 22.70
N LEU A 380 21.01 1.41 24.01
CA LEU A 380 20.15 2.36 24.71
C LEU A 380 20.99 3.44 25.38
N PHE A 381 20.80 4.69 24.98
CA PHE A 381 21.49 5.83 25.54
C PHE A 381 20.52 6.74 26.32
N ASP A 382 21.01 7.40 27.37
CA ASP A 382 20.33 8.59 27.89
C ASP A 382 20.64 9.84 27.04
N LEU A 383 19.93 10.94 27.29
CA LEU A 383 20.13 12.19 26.54
C LEU A 383 21.49 12.87 26.80
N GLN A 384 22.25 12.40 27.80
CA GLN A 384 23.61 12.85 28.09
C GLN A 384 24.67 12.03 27.32
N GLY A 385 24.26 10.94 26.65
CA GLY A 385 25.13 10.06 25.88
C GLY A 385 25.74 8.91 26.67
N ASN A 386 25.27 8.65 27.90
CA ASN A 386 25.70 7.47 28.62
C ASN A 386 24.97 6.24 28.07
N LEU A 387 25.72 5.16 27.84
CA LEU A 387 25.17 3.87 27.43
C LEU A 387 24.60 3.13 28.65
N HIS A 388 23.30 2.83 28.60
CA HIS A 388 22.59 2.12 29.68
C HIS A 388 22.46 0.63 29.40
N HIS A 389 22.22 0.26 28.14
CA HIS A 389 21.85 -1.11 27.80
C HIS A 389 22.29 -1.48 26.38
N ILE A 390 22.60 -2.76 26.17
CA ILE A 390 22.87 -3.34 24.84
C ILE A 390 22.04 -4.60 24.71
N VAL A 391 21.35 -4.78 23.59
CA VAL A 391 20.65 -6.03 23.25
C VAL A 391 21.14 -6.52 21.89
N SER A 392 21.52 -7.80 21.83
CA SER A 392 21.88 -8.44 20.57
C SER A 392 20.63 -8.86 19.78
N ILE A 393 20.59 -8.47 18.52
CA ILE A 393 19.54 -8.83 17.55
C ILE A 393 20.14 -9.69 16.43
N THR A 394 19.30 -10.27 15.57
CA THR A 394 19.75 -11.20 14.51
C THR A 394 20.06 -10.52 13.18
N CYS A 395 19.88 -9.21 13.08
CA CYS A 395 20.02 -8.44 11.85
C CYS A 395 20.53 -7.02 12.18
N VAL A 396 20.66 -6.19 11.16
CA VAL A 396 20.95 -4.77 11.31
C VAL A 396 19.71 -4.03 11.84
N GLY A 397 19.89 -3.17 12.84
CA GLY A 397 18.78 -2.41 13.46
C GLY A 397 18.39 -1.18 12.64
N MET A 398 17.60 -1.36 11.57
CA MET A 398 17.33 -0.28 10.59
C MET A 398 15.95 0.37 10.70
N TYR A 399 14.91 -0.37 11.10
CA TYR A 399 13.55 0.15 11.23
C TYR A 399 13.00 -0.27 12.58
N LEU A 400 12.92 0.69 13.51
CA LEU A 400 12.59 0.41 14.89
C LEU A 400 11.59 1.42 15.47
N CYS A 401 10.68 0.93 16.30
CA CYS A 401 9.71 1.76 17.01
C CYS A 401 9.47 1.22 18.43
N MET A 402 8.91 2.05 19.29
CA MET A 402 8.39 1.59 20.57
C MET A 402 6.95 1.07 20.42
N TYR A 403 6.68 -0.08 21.03
CA TYR A 403 5.36 -0.67 21.15
C TYR A 403 5.21 -1.28 22.55
N ASN A 404 4.22 -0.80 23.33
CA ASN A 404 4.00 -1.25 24.71
C ASN A 404 5.28 -1.25 25.58
N LYS A 405 6.10 -0.20 25.49
CA LYS A 405 7.40 -0.03 26.18
C LYS A 405 8.51 -0.99 25.73
N GLN A 406 8.26 -1.80 24.72
CA GLN A 406 9.23 -2.72 24.13
C GLN A 406 9.66 -2.22 22.76
N VAL A 407 10.89 -2.56 22.37
CA VAL A 407 11.38 -2.23 21.03
C VAL A 407 10.84 -3.26 20.05
N VAL A 408 10.23 -2.76 18.99
CA VAL A 408 9.79 -3.55 17.84
C VAL A 408 10.62 -3.13 16.64
N TYR A 409 11.06 -4.11 15.86
CA TYR A 409 11.84 -3.89 14.66
C TYR A 409 11.47 -4.90 13.57
N THR A 410 11.80 -4.57 12.33
CA THR A 410 11.56 -5.44 11.18
C THR A 410 12.84 -6.17 10.77
N THR A 411 12.68 -7.37 10.23
CA THR A 411 13.78 -8.16 9.67
C THR A 411 13.24 -9.10 8.62
N GLU A 412 13.95 -9.22 7.49
CA GLU A 412 13.66 -10.10 6.35
C GLU A 412 12.16 -10.25 6.01
N LYS A 413 11.43 -11.14 6.69
CA LYS A 413 9.99 -11.41 6.47
C LYS A 413 9.18 -11.44 7.77
N THR A 414 9.65 -10.75 8.80
CA THR A 414 9.06 -10.79 10.15
C THR A 414 9.13 -9.44 10.85
N VAL A 415 8.18 -9.24 11.75
CA VAL A 415 8.22 -8.17 12.76
C VAL A 415 8.55 -8.82 14.10
N ARG A 416 9.58 -8.32 14.78
CA ARG A 416 10.10 -8.89 16.02
C ARG A 416 10.11 -7.85 17.13
N MET A 417 10.09 -8.34 18.35
CA MET A 417 9.99 -7.56 19.57
C MET A 417 11.07 -8.01 20.54
N ILE A 418 11.66 -7.08 21.27
CA ILE A 418 12.55 -7.37 22.38
C ILE A 418 11.71 -7.36 23.66
N SER A 419 11.65 -8.50 24.35
CA SER A 419 10.93 -8.60 25.62
C SER A 419 11.68 -7.92 26.76
N ASP A 420 11.02 -7.77 27.91
CA ASP A 420 11.61 -7.22 29.14
C ASP A 420 12.79 -8.06 29.69
N THR A 421 13.01 -9.26 29.13
CA THR A 421 14.11 -10.17 29.49
C THR A 421 15.22 -10.21 28.43
N ASP A 422 15.25 -9.23 27.53
CA ASP A 422 16.15 -9.12 26.38
C ASP A 422 16.07 -10.29 25.40
N THR A 423 14.97 -11.05 25.46
CA THR A 423 14.72 -12.13 24.52
C THR A 423 13.98 -11.61 23.30
N VAL A 424 14.51 -11.92 22.12
CA VAL A 424 13.90 -11.57 20.83
C VAL A 424 12.76 -12.54 20.52
N VAL A 425 11.55 -12.00 20.40
CA VAL A 425 10.32 -12.74 20.09
C VAL A 425 9.80 -12.31 18.73
N THR A 426 9.43 -13.26 17.88
CA THR A 426 8.74 -12.96 16.62
C THR A 426 7.27 -12.68 16.92
N MET A 427 6.78 -11.49 16.56
CA MET A 427 5.37 -11.13 16.71
C MET A 427 4.52 -11.79 15.62
N PHE A 428 4.93 -11.63 14.37
CA PHE A 428 4.27 -12.22 13.20
C PHE A 428 5.18 -12.20 11.97
N THR A 429 4.76 -12.93 10.94
CA THR A 429 5.43 -12.98 9.63
C THR A 429 4.64 -12.18 8.61
N THR A 430 5.35 -11.61 7.63
CA THR A 430 4.77 -10.81 6.52
C THR A 430 4.58 -11.63 5.24
N GLY A 431 4.71 -12.96 5.35
CA GLY A 431 4.61 -13.89 4.22
C GLY A 431 5.73 -13.66 3.21
N ASP A 432 5.36 -13.43 1.95
CA ASP A 432 6.33 -13.16 0.87
C ASP A 432 6.79 -11.70 0.81
N TRP A 433 6.23 -10.82 1.63
CA TRP A 433 6.54 -9.39 1.61
C TRP A 433 7.68 -9.08 2.57
N GLU A 434 8.60 -8.24 2.14
CA GLU A 434 9.70 -7.74 2.96
C GLU A 434 9.22 -6.50 3.74
N PRO A 435 9.29 -6.49 5.08
CA PRO A 435 8.95 -5.33 5.88
C PRO A 435 10.13 -4.37 5.98
N TYR A 436 9.83 -3.09 5.81
CA TYR A 436 10.74 -1.97 5.97
C TYR A 436 10.34 -1.23 7.25
N GLY A 437 9.75 -0.04 7.15
CA GLY A 437 9.32 0.75 8.30
C GLY A 437 8.23 0.09 9.14
N VAL A 438 8.28 0.34 10.44
CA VAL A 438 7.26 -0.06 11.41
C VAL A 438 6.98 1.07 12.39
N THR A 439 5.72 1.23 12.78
CA THR A 439 5.32 2.14 13.87
C THR A 439 4.16 1.55 14.65
N SER A 440 4.06 1.94 15.92
CA SER A 440 2.83 1.75 16.70
C SER A 440 1.81 2.84 16.40
N THR A 441 0.54 2.54 16.64
CA THR A 441 -0.59 3.48 16.53
C THR A 441 -1.18 3.81 17.89
N ALA A 442 -1.96 4.89 17.97
CA ALA A 442 -2.74 5.25 19.16
C ALA A 442 -3.79 4.20 19.54
N SER A 443 -4.20 3.34 18.59
CA SER A 443 -5.09 2.20 18.81
C SER A 443 -4.37 0.94 19.31
N CYS A 444 -3.06 1.02 19.61
CA CYS A 444 -2.21 -0.11 19.96
C CYS A 444 -2.11 -1.19 18.86
N ASP A 445 -2.31 -0.78 17.60
CA ASP A 445 -2.01 -1.57 16.42
C ASP A 445 -0.57 -1.31 15.96
N LEU A 446 -0.12 -2.09 14.97
CA LEU A 446 1.16 -1.88 14.29
C LEU A 446 0.89 -1.54 12.82
N LEU A 447 1.60 -0.55 12.29
CA LEU A 447 1.64 -0.27 10.86
C LEU A 447 3.01 -0.68 10.33
N ALA A 448 3.05 -1.38 9.21
CA ALA A 448 4.29 -1.76 8.55
C ALA A 448 4.26 -1.39 7.05
N CYS A 449 5.38 -0.89 6.56
CA CYS A 449 5.65 -0.73 5.14
C CYS A 449 6.17 -2.04 4.58
N LEU A 450 5.58 -2.50 3.48
CA LEU A 450 5.90 -3.76 2.84
C LEU A 450 6.31 -3.52 1.39
N LEU A 451 7.31 -4.26 0.93
CA LEU A 451 7.76 -4.30 -0.46
C LEU A 451 7.77 -5.75 -0.95
N LYS A 452 7.32 -5.95 -2.19
CA LYS A 452 7.45 -7.21 -2.91
C LYS A 452 7.59 -6.91 -4.40
N ASP A 453 8.71 -7.33 -4.98
CA ASP A 453 9.04 -7.05 -6.38
C ASP A 453 9.00 -5.53 -6.67
N ASP A 454 8.07 -5.07 -7.51
CA ASP A 454 7.84 -3.66 -7.85
C ASP A 454 6.62 -3.04 -7.14
N GLN A 455 6.03 -3.76 -6.18
CA GLN A 455 4.84 -3.35 -5.45
C GLN A 455 5.15 -3.01 -4.00
N SER A 456 4.62 -1.88 -3.54
CA SER A 456 4.72 -1.46 -2.14
C SER A 456 3.34 -1.15 -1.56
N LYS A 457 3.15 -1.49 -0.28
CA LYS A 457 1.91 -1.22 0.47
C LYS A 457 2.20 -0.95 1.94
N VAL A 458 1.24 -0.32 2.60
CA VAL A 458 1.20 -0.20 4.06
C VAL A 458 0.10 -1.11 4.60
N VAL A 459 0.42 -1.85 5.67
CA VAL A 459 -0.53 -2.77 6.30
C VAL A 459 -0.65 -2.47 7.78
N ARG A 460 -1.90 -2.36 8.25
CA ARG A 460 -2.23 -2.27 9.69
C ARG A 460 -2.45 -3.68 10.22
N TYR A 461 -1.74 -4.03 11.28
CA TYR A 461 -1.79 -5.30 11.98
C TYR A 461 -2.31 -5.10 13.40
N SER A 462 -3.11 -6.04 13.89
CA SER A 462 -3.40 -6.15 15.31
C SER A 462 -2.14 -6.52 16.10
N SER A 463 -2.21 -6.43 17.42
CA SER A 463 -1.16 -6.91 18.34
C SER A 463 -0.79 -8.40 18.16
N THR A 464 -1.70 -9.19 17.58
CA THR A 464 -1.50 -10.62 17.28
C THR A 464 -1.02 -10.88 15.84
N GLY A 465 -0.76 -9.83 15.06
CA GLY A 465 -0.34 -9.94 13.66
C GLY A 465 -1.46 -10.24 12.67
N THR A 466 -2.72 -10.01 13.04
CA THR A 466 -3.85 -10.13 12.10
C THR A 466 -3.92 -8.88 11.22
N VAL A 467 -4.02 -9.06 9.91
CA VAL A 467 -4.21 -7.94 8.97
C VAL A 467 -5.58 -7.30 9.19
N LEU A 468 -5.58 -6.02 9.57
CA LEU A 468 -6.78 -5.22 9.80
C LEU A 468 -7.12 -4.34 8.59
N GLN A 469 -6.10 -3.87 7.87
CA GLN A 469 -6.26 -2.94 6.76
C GLN A 469 -5.06 -3.01 5.82
N GLU A 470 -5.30 -2.96 4.51
CA GLU A 470 -4.26 -2.78 3.50
C GLU A 470 -4.46 -1.46 2.76
N ILE A 471 -3.39 -0.68 2.67
CA ILE A 471 -3.36 0.64 2.03
C ILE A 471 -2.33 0.55 0.93
N GLN A 472 -2.80 0.52 -0.32
CA GLN A 472 -1.93 0.32 -1.47
C GLN A 472 -2.28 1.24 -2.65
N TYR A 473 -3.57 1.54 -2.85
CA TYR A 473 -4.05 2.27 -4.02
C TYR A 473 -4.89 3.48 -3.63
N ASP A 474 -4.86 4.54 -4.44
CA ASP A 474 -5.71 5.72 -4.28
C ASP A 474 -7.10 5.54 -4.92
N SER A 475 -7.98 6.55 -4.85
CA SER A 475 -9.35 6.48 -5.42
C SER A 475 -9.37 6.25 -6.93
N GLN A 476 -8.25 6.49 -7.61
CA GLN A 476 -8.06 6.33 -9.03
C GLN A 476 -7.17 5.12 -9.30
N CYS A 477 -7.18 4.10 -8.43
CA CYS A 477 -6.45 2.84 -8.59
C CYS A 477 -4.96 3.01 -8.94
N GLN A 478 -4.34 4.15 -8.60
CA GLN A 478 -2.91 4.34 -8.75
C GLN A 478 -2.21 3.84 -7.51
N PRO A 479 -1.04 3.18 -7.65
CA PRO A 479 -0.25 2.78 -6.50
C PRO A 479 0.16 4.01 -5.71
N LEU A 480 -0.30 4.06 -4.45
CA LEU A 480 0.09 5.10 -3.51
C LEU A 480 1.59 5.08 -3.29
N TYR A 481 2.17 3.89 -3.19
CA TYR A 481 3.58 3.68 -2.89
C TYR A 481 4.30 2.93 -4.00
N LYS A 482 5.57 3.25 -4.19
CA LYS A 482 6.52 2.55 -5.05
C LYS A 482 7.60 1.86 -4.21
N ASN A 483 8.15 2.56 -3.21
CA ASN A 483 9.03 1.97 -2.21
C ASN A 483 8.83 2.66 -0.85
N ALA A 484 7.80 2.26 -0.11
CA ALA A 484 7.51 2.78 1.23
C ALA A 484 8.57 2.31 2.23
N THR A 485 9.25 3.24 2.90
CA THR A 485 10.40 2.94 3.77
C THR A 485 10.19 3.30 5.23
N TYR A 486 9.89 4.56 5.58
CA TYR A 486 9.58 4.94 6.98
C TYR A 486 8.10 5.29 7.13
N ILE A 487 7.57 5.10 8.34
CA ILE A 487 6.15 5.28 8.64
C ILE A 487 5.96 5.81 10.06
N THR A 488 4.98 6.70 10.24
CA THR A 488 4.53 7.17 11.56
C THR A 488 3.02 7.49 11.51
N GLU A 489 2.36 7.49 12.66
CA GLU A 489 0.98 7.96 12.81
C GLU A 489 0.99 9.34 13.49
N ASN A 490 0.28 10.30 12.91
CA ASN A 490 0.16 11.65 13.44
C ASN A 490 -0.97 11.72 14.51
N VAL A 491 -0.96 12.75 15.35
CA VAL A 491 -1.96 12.97 16.42
C VAL A 491 -3.41 13.08 15.93
N ASN A 492 -3.61 13.35 14.63
CA ASN A 492 -4.93 13.38 13.99
C ASN A 492 -5.34 12.03 13.37
N GLY A 493 -4.54 10.97 13.55
CA GLY A 493 -4.76 9.64 12.99
C GLY A 493 -4.33 9.48 11.53
N ASP A 494 -3.68 10.50 10.94
CA ASP A 494 -3.13 10.37 9.60
C ASP A 494 -1.89 9.47 9.62
N ILE A 495 -1.79 8.59 8.62
CA ILE A 495 -0.64 7.72 8.42
C ILE A 495 0.27 8.43 7.42
N ILE A 496 1.52 8.67 7.85
CA ILE A 496 2.53 9.40 7.10
C ILE A 496 3.62 8.43 6.73
N VAL A 497 3.99 8.39 5.46
CA VAL A 497 4.91 7.40 4.90
C VAL A 497 5.94 8.10 4.01
N THR A 498 7.22 7.77 4.13
CA THR A 498 8.22 8.15 3.13
C THR A 498 8.32 7.10 2.04
N ASP A 499 8.48 7.56 0.81
CA ASP A 499 8.67 6.72 -0.36
C ASP A 499 9.99 7.08 -1.03
N TRP A 500 10.94 6.16 -0.96
CA TRP A 500 12.32 6.36 -1.42
C TRP A 500 12.39 6.53 -2.93
N GLU A 501 11.59 5.78 -3.70
CA GLU A 501 11.65 5.87 -5.16
C GLU A 501 10.85 7.05 -5.71
N LYS A 502 9.80 7.49 -5.00
CA LYS A 502 9.05 8.69 -5.36
C LYS A 502 9.68 9.98 -4.82
N ASN A 503 10.69 9.89 -3.95
CA ASN A 503 11.30 11.05 -3.30
C ASN A 503 10.23 11.94 -2.65
N ALA A 504 9.31 11.32 -1.92
CA ALA A 504 8.11 12.00 -1.41
C ALA A 504 7.65 11.44 -0.07
N VAL A 505 6.96 12.30 0.69
CA VAL A 505 6.13 11.90 1.82
C VAL A 505 4.69 11.78 1.32
N ILE A 506 4.05 10.65 1.58
CA ILE A 506 2.66 10.38 1.22
C ILE A 506 1.86 10.27 2.51
N VAL A 507 0.74 10.98 2.56
CA VAL A 507 -0.12 11.03 3.74
C VAL A 507 -1.53 10.58 3.38
N VAL A 508 -2.01 9.62 4.15
CA VAL A 508 -3.38 9.10 4.08
C VAL A 508 -4.06 9.31 5.44
N ASP A 509 -5.38 9.39 5.46
CA ASP A 509 -6.11 9.37 6.74
C ASP A 509 -6.12 7.98 7.37
N ARG A 510 -6.71 7.86 8.57
CA ARG A 510 -6.87 6.58 9.28
C ARG A 510 -7.56 5.48 8.47
N LEU A 511 -8.34 5.83 7.43
CA LEU A 511 -9.03 4.89 6.56
C LEU A 511 -8.19 4.50 5.33
N GLY A 512 -6.99 5.04 5.20
CA GLY A 512 -6.12 4.82 4.05
C GLY A 512 -6.48 5.69 2.84
N ILE A 513 -7.33 6.71 3.02
CA ILE A 513 -7.71 7.61 1.93
C ILE A 513 -6.66 8.70 1.79
N PHE A 514 -6.14 8.88 0.58
CA PHE A 514 -5.14 9.91 0.25
C PHE A 514 -5.58 11.31 0.69
N ARG A 515 -4.67 12.03 1.37
CA ARG A 515 -4.86 13.42 1.79
C ARG A 515 -3.98 14.37 1.00
N TYR A 516 -2.67 14.16 1.05
CA TYR A 516 -1.68 15.00 0.37
C TYR A 516 -0.37 14.23 0.19
N SER A 517 0.48 14.75 -0.69
CA SER A 517 1.88 14.36 -0.80
C SER A 517 2.78 15.59 -0.69
N TYR A 518 4.01 15.38 -0.25
CA TYR A 518 5.03 16.40 -0.13
C TYR A 518 6.33 15.90 -0.76
N SER A 519 6.80 16.58 -1.80
CA SER A 519 7.98 16.20 -2.59
C SER A 519 9.11 17.21 -2.49
N GLY A 520 9.27 17.83 -1.31
CA GLY A 520 10.22 18.92 -1.13
C GLY A 520 9.65 20.28 -1.54
N LYS A 521 10.33 21.35 -1.12
CA LYS A 521 10.00 22.73 -1.50
C LYS A 521 10.90 23.25 -2.62
N ASP A 522 12.21 22.97 -2.53
CA ASP A 522 13.23 23.47 -3.46
C ASP A 522 14.29 22.36 -3.72
N GLY A 523 14.54 22.04 -4.99
CA GLY A 523 15.60 21.11 -5.44
C GLY A 523 15.28 19.62 -5.25
N GLU A 524 16.30 18.78 -5.42
CA GLU A 524 16.23 17.37 -5.06
C GLU A 524 15.92 17.20 -3.55
N PHE A 525 15.08 16.21 -3.26
CA PHE A 525 14.56 15.90 -1.93
C PHE A 525 14.57 14.40 -1.75
N PHE A 526 15.41 13.89 -0.84
CA PHE A 526 15.54 12.47 -0.57
C PHE A 526 14.89 12.16 0.78
N ALA A 527 13.56 12.05 0.75
CA ALA A 527 12.76 11.77 1.94
C ALA A 527 13.21 10.47 2.60
N CYS A 528 13.69 10.55 3.85
CA CYS A 528 14.22 9.41 4.57
C CYS A 528 13.35 9.04 5.77
N SER A 529 13.71 9.45 6.99
CA SER A 529 12.92 9.19 8.19
C SER A 529 11.94 10.32 8.50
N ILE A 530 10.92 9.98 9.27
CA ILE A 530 9.82 10.86 9.63
C ILE A 530 9.43 10.72 11.09
N ALA A 531 9.07 11.84 11.71
CA ALA A 531 8.50 11.88 13.05
C ALA A 531 7.42 12.97 13.14
N THR A 532 6.54 12.84 14.12
CA THR A 532 5.51 13.85 14.40
C THR A 532 5.62 14.36 15.83
N ASP A 533 5.27 15.63 16.03
CA ASP A 533 5.19 16.23 17.36
C ASP A 533 3.77 16.23 17.93
N SER A 534 3.62 16.63 19.20
CA SER A 534 2.34 16.63 19.91
C SER A 534 1.31 17.61 19.36
N VAL A 535 1.71 18.56 18.49
CA VAL A 535 0.81 19.53 17.84
C VAL A 535 0.41 19.06 16.43
N GLY A 536 1.09 18.03 15.93
CA GLY A 536 0.86 17.40 14.64
C GLY A 536 1.69 17.99 13.51
N HIS A 537 2.81 18.66 13.84
CA HIS A 537 3.82 18.96 12.82
C HIS A 537 4.52 17.68 12.37
N VAL A 538 4.91 17.66 11.10
CA VAL A 538 5.63 16.54 10.50
C VAL A 538 7.07 16.96 10.27
N VAL A 539 8.01 16.20 10.81
CA VAL A 539 9.44 16.39 10.65
C VAL A 539 9.96 15.30 9.72
N VAL A 540 10.70 15.69 8.68
CA VAL A 540 11.23 14.77 7.65
C VAL A 540 12.71 15.03 7.47
N THR A 541 13.54 13.98 7.51
CA THR A 541 14.95 14.08 7.17
C THR A 541 15.13 14.01 5.65
N ASP A 542 15.93 14.91 5.10
CA ASP A 542 16.36 14.87 3.69
C ASP A 542 17.81 14.37 3.65
N PHE A 543 17.96 13.12 3.24
CA PHE A 543 19.19 12.34 3.34
C PHE A 543 20.36 13.00 2.62
N CYS A 544 20.29 13.18 1.29
CA CYS A 544 21.36 13.87 0.56
C CYS A 544 21.30 15.39 0.73
N GLY A 545 20.14 15.93 1.10
CA GLY A 545 19.93 17.36 1.21
C GLY A 545 20.55 18.01 2.45
N ASN A 546 21.07 17.23 3.40
CA ASN A 546 21.71 17.71 4.63
C ASN A 546 20.84 18.73 5.39
N LYS A 547 19.53 18.45 5.46
CA LYS A 547 18.52 19.34 6.04
C LYS A 547 17.35 18.54 6.59
N ILE A 548 16.61 19.16 7.50
CA ILE A 548 15.39 18.60 8.07
C ILE A 548 14.25 19.53 7.68
N HIS A 549 13.17 18.96 7.16
CA HIS A 549 11.97 19.69 6.78
C HIS A 549 10.94 19.63 7.90
N MET A 550 10.30 20.75 8.20
CA MET A 550 9.15 20.82 9.10
C MET A 550 7.91 21.23 8.30
N LEU A 551 6.85 20.44 8.40
CA LEU A 551 5.56 20.67 7.77
C LEU A 551 4.48 20.86 8.84
N ASP A 552 3.40 21.55 8.49
CA ASP A 552 2.19 21.53 9.30
C ASP A 552 1.35 20.27 9.06
N LYS A 553 0.30 20.11 9.88
CA LYS A 553 -0.67 19.01 9.79
C LYS A 553 -1.40 18.88 8.44
N ALA A 554 -1.31 19.89 7.58
CA ALA A 554 -1.92 19.89 6.25
C ALA A 554 -0.86 19.67 5.14
N GLY A 555 0.38 19.35 5.50
CA GLY A 555 1.47 19.10 4.56
C GLY A 555 2.14 20.36 4.03
N ARG A 556 1.79 21.55 4.54
CA ARG A 556 2.40 22.79 4.08
C ARG A 556 3.77 22.94 4.73
N PHE A 557 4.78 23.21 3.89
CA PHE A 557 6.12 23.49 4.37
C PHE A 557 6.14 24.71 5.29
N LEU A 558 6.69 24.54 6.49
CA LEU A 558 6.88 25.61 7.46
C LEU A 558 8.30 26.17 7.34
N ARG A 559 9.31 25.34 7.57
CA ARG A 559 10.72 25.76 7.58
C ARG A 559 11.68 24.57 7.49
N TYR A 560 12.94 24.89 7.22
CA TYR A 560 14.05 23.99 7.44
C TYR A 560 14.53 24.08 8.89
N ILE A 561 14.92 22.94 9.46
CA ILE A 561 15.60 22.84 10.74
C ILE A 561 17.03 22.40 10.44
N ILE A 562 17.98 23.34 10.51
CA ILE A 562 19.40 23.08 10.27
C ILE A 562 20.17 23.67 11.45
N PRO A 563 20.73 22.84 12.34
CA PRO A 563 21.37 23.36 13.54
C PRO A 563 22.68 24.11 13.23
N GLU A 564 23.13 24.93 14.17
CA GLU A 564 24.48 25.51 14.13
C GLU A 564 25.54 24.38 14.08
N GLY A 565 26.44 24.44 13.08
CA GLY A 565 27.37 23.34 12.76
C GLY A 565 26.85 22.35 11.72
N GLY A 566 25.61 22.50 11.26
CA GLY A 566 25.02 21.67 10.20
C GLY A 566 24.58 20.28 10.65
N ILE A 567 23.99 19.55 9.71
CA ILE A 567 23.58 18.16 9.84
C ILE A 567 24.03 17.41 8.58
N GLU A 568 24.67 16.26 8.76
CA GLU A 568 25.27 15.48 7.67
C GLU A 568 24.56 14.14 7.51
N TYR A 569 24.05 13.88 6.30
CA TYR A 569 23.25 12.71 5.92
C TYR A 569 22.27 12.27 7.01
N PRO A 570 21.32 13.15 7.41
CA PRO A 570 20.37 12.85 8.46
C PRO A 570 19.50 11.66 8.04
N ARG A 571 19.49 10.62 8.87
CA ARG A 571 18.68 9.41 8.64
C ARG A 571 17.62 9.31 9.70
N GLY A 572 17.88 8.68 10.85
CA GLY A 572 16.92 8.52 11.95
C GLY A 572 16.52 9.85 12.61
N VAL A 573 15.24 10.01 12.94
CA VAL A 573 14.73 11.15 13.71
C VAL A 573 13.68 10.72 14.73
N CYS A 574 13.74 11.26 15.95
CA CYS A 574 12.68 11.10 16.95
C CYS A 574 12.42 12.42 17.69
N ILE A 575 11.18 12.62 18.15
CA ILE A 575 10.78 13.81 18.92
C ILE A 575 10.90 13.49 20.42
N LEU A 576 11.56 14.36 21.18
CA LEU A 576 11.78 14.21 22.63
C LEU A 576 10.76 14.98 23.49
N GLY A 577 9.93 15.81 22.85
CA GLY A 577 9.02 16.75 23.54
C GLY A 577 9.63 18.14 23.74
N HIS A 578 8.84 19.10 24.23
CA HIS A 578 9.27 20.47 24.54
C HIS A 578 10.04 21.21 23.43
N GLY A 579 9.72 20.93 22.16
CA GLY A 579 10.41 21.56 21.04
C GLY A 579 11.81 21.04 20.78
N GLU A 580 12.10 19.80 21.19
CA GLU A 580 13.37 19.13 20.97
C GLU A 580 13.20 17.82 20.20
N MET A 581 14.20 17.52 19.37
CA MET A 581 14.29 16.29 18.61
C MET A 581 15.71 15.71 18.73
N MET A 582 15.85 14.43 18.43
CA MET A 582 17.13 13.80 18.19
C MET A 582 17.22 13.36 16.74
N VAL A 583 18.34 13.69 16.09
CA VAL A 583 18.59 13.36 14.68
C VAL A 583 19.92 12.64 14.56
N GLY A 584 19.91 11.49 13.90
CA GLY A 584 21.09 10.65 13.65
C GLY A 584 21.70 10.95 12.29
N GLU A 585 23.02 11.08 12.26
CA GLU A 585 23.85 11.21 11.06
C GLU A 585 24.38 9.83 10.68
N VAL A 586 24.05 9.36 9.49
CA VAL A 586 24.34 7.97 9.10
C VAL A 586 25.84 7.69 9.01
N LEU A 587 26.61 8.57 8.34
CA LEU A 587 28.03 8.34 8.04
C LEU A 587 28.93 8.59 9.26
N THR A 588 28.59 9.57 10.08
CA THR A 588 29.40 9.92 11.25
C THR A 588 29.10 9.01 12.45
N GLY A 589 27.93 8.37 12.47
CA GLY A 589 27.45 7.61 13.62
C GLY A 589 27.07 8.48 14.82
N ILE A 590 26.85 9.78 14.60
CA ILE A 590 26.56 10.76 15.65
C ILE A 590 25.05 10.99 15.73
N ALA A 591 24.50 11.01 16.95
CA ALA A 591 23.15 11.50 17.21
C ALA A 591 23.20 12.90 17.87
N LYS A 592 22.56 13.90 17.24
CA LYS A 592 22.48 15.28 17.72
C LYS A 592 21.12 15.55 18.34
N ARG A 593 21.09 16.03 19.58
CA ARG A 593 19.89 16.60 20.20
C ARG A 593 19.76 18.05 19.78
N ILE A 594 18.64 18.40 19.15
CA ILE A 594 18.41 19.71 18.53
C ILE A 594 17.16 20.33 19.16
N LYS A 595 17.33 21.51 19.74
CA LYS A 595 16.22 22.37 20.15
C LYS A 595 15.81 23.26 18.98
N TYR A 596 14.54 23.14 18.58
CA TYR A 596 13.99 23.79 17.38
C TYR A 596 12.79 24.71 17.67
N LEU A 597 12.18 24.62 18.85
CA LEU A 597 11.19 25.59 19.34
C LEU A 597 11.66 26.13 20.70
N GLU A 598 11.51 27.43 20.95
CA GLU A 598 11.57 27.99 22.30
C GLU A 598 10.17 27.95 22.95
N GLU A 599 10.14 27.88 24.28
CA GLU A 599 8.91 27.87 25.09
C GLU A 599 8.19 29.22 25.09
#